data_AF-A0A329RKI8-F1
#
_entry.id   AF-A0A329RKI8-F1
#
_cell.length_a   1.000
_cell.length_b   1.000
_cell.length_c   1.000
_cell.angle_alpha   90.00
_cell.angle_beta   90.00
_cell.angle_gamma   90.00
#
_symmetry.space_group_name_H-M   'P 1'
#
loop_
_entity.id
_entity.type
_entity.pdbx_description
1 polymer ?
#
loop_
_entity_poly.entity_id
_entity_poly.type
_entity_poly.pdbx_seq_one_letter_code
_entity_poly.pdbx_strand_id
1 'polypeptide(L)'
;MSELEKVNPEALKDAFTGSKLNKEHQQLIRDLIETFRDLFVETSMTPGRTDLLAFSIDTRAHPPIKQRSYRVSKAEGDLMESAIQPYLSLGHIRPSISPSATPVLMIKKPDG
;
A
#
# COMPACT_ATOMS: atom_id res chain seq x y z
N MET A 1 -2.95 -13.75 12.05
CA MET A 1 -4.09 -12.85 11.81
C MET A 1 -4.04 -11.80 12.90
N SER A 2 -3.28 -10.72 12.65
CA SER A 2 -3.14 -9.61 13.59
C SER A 2 -4.26 -8.63 13.30
N GLU A 3 -4.90 -8.17 14.36
CA GLU A 3 -5.90 -7.11 14.34
C GLU A 3 -5.32 -5.90 13.59
N LEU A 4 -5.85 -5.63 12.39
CA LEU A 4 -5.66 -4.35 11.74
C LEU A 4 -6.60 -3.38 12.45
N GLU A 5 -6.01 -2.36 13.06
CA GLU A 5 -6.68 -1.26 13.74
C GLU A 5 -7.89 -0.83 12.91
N LYS A 6 -9.09 -1.05 13.46
CA LYS A 6 -10.33 -0.48 12.97
C LYS A 6 -10.20 1.04 13.15
N VAL A 7 -10.60 1.87 12.17
CA VAL A 7 -10.77 3.33 12.38
C VAL A 7 -11.27 3.59 13.80
N ASN A 8 -10.44 4.30 14.58
CA ASN A 8 -10.83 4.76 15.90
C ASN A 8 -12.00 5.74 15.72
N PRO A 9 -13.21 5.45 16.22
CA PRO A 9 -14.37 6.33 16.07
C PRO A 9 -14.14 7.73 16.67
N GLU A 10 -13.11 7.90 17.49
CA GLU A 10 -12.66 9.19 18.02
C GLU A 10 -12.06 10.10 16.94
N ALA A 11 -11.35 9.58 15.93
CA ALA A 11 -10.69 10.39 14.89
C ALA A 11 -11.70 11.19 14.05
N LEU A 12 -12.88 10.62 13.82
CA LEU A 12 -13.99 11.29 13.14
C LEU A 12 -14.66 12.34 14.03
N LYS A 13 -14.57 12.26 15.36
CA LYS A 13 -15.11 13.30 16.25
C LYS A 13 -14.22 14.54 16.21
N ASP A 14 -12.91 14.34 16.26
CA ASP A 14 -11.92 15.41 16.20
C ASP A 14 -11.99 16.18 14.87
N ALA A 15 -12.27 15.48 13.76
CA ALA A 15 -12.37 16.06 12.41
C ALA A 15 -13.42 17.18 12.25
N PHE A 16 -14.46 17.23 13.10
CA PHE A 16 -15.48 18.29 13.01
C PHE A 16 -15.24 19.46 13.98
N THR A 17 -14.18 19.38 14.80
CA THR A 17 -13.82 20.41 15.78
C THR A 17 -13.41 21.69 15.05
N GLY A 18 -14.15 22.79 15.27
CA GLY A 18 -13.94 24.07 14.58
C GLY A 18 -14.65 24.20 13.21
N SER A 19 -15.45 23.21 12.81
CA SER A 19 -16.24 23.30 11.57
C SER A 19 -17.46 24.22 11.74
N LYS A 20 -17.90 24.86 10.64
CA LYS A 20 -19.15 25.64 10.58
C LYS A 20 -20.41 24.77 10.40
N LEU A 21 -20.27 23.45 10.47
CA LEU A 21 -21.35 22.50 10.21
C LEU A 21 -22.24 22.38 11.46
N ASN A 22 -23.56 22.41 11.25
CA ASN A 22 -24.52 22.11 12.30
C ASN A 22 -24.47 20.60 12.67
N LYS A 23 -25.12 20.22 13.77
CA LYS A 23 -25.10 18.83 14.26
C LYS A 23 -25.72 17.84 13.26
N GLU A 24 -26.74 18.28 12.51
CA GLU A 24 -27.44 17.45 11.52
C GLU A 24 -26.53 17.11 10.34
N HIS A 25 -25.82 18.10 9.78
CA HIS A 25 -24.86 17.88 8.70
C HIS A 25 -23.68 17.02 9.15
N GLN A 26 -23.20 17.22 10.39
CA GLN A 26 -22.15 16.36 10.94
C GLN A 26 -22.63 14.91 11.04
N GLN A 27 -23.86 14.67 11.47
CA GLN A 27 -24.42 13.32 11.55
C GLN A 27 -24.55 12.70 10.17
N LEU A 28 -25.08 13.44 9.19
CA LEU A 28 -25.25 12.94 7.82
C LEU A 28 -23.92 12.53 7.19
N ILE A 29 -22.85 13.32 7.40
CA ILE A 29 -21.51 12.99 6.90
C ILE A 29 -20.95 11.76 7.60
N ARG A 30 -21.14 11.62 8.93
CA ARG A 30 -20.71 10.41 9.66
C ARG A 30 -21.39 9.16 9.12
N ASP A 31 -22.70 9.22 8.93
CA ASP A 31 -23.48 8.09 8.43
C ASP A 31 -23.04 7.72 7.01
N LEU A 32 -22.74 8.71 6.16
CA LEU A 32 -22.23 8.49 4.80
C LEU A 32 -20.86 7.80 4.82
N ILE A 33 -19.93 8.29 5.64
CA ILE A 33 -18.58 7.71 5.75
C ILE A 33 -18.65 6.28 6.27
N GLU A 34 -19.51 6.01 7.26
CA GLU A 34 -19.68 4.65 7.78
C GLU A 34 -20.33 3.73 6.74
N THR A 35 -21.29 4.24 5.96
CA THR A 35 -21.95 3.49 4.88
C THR A 35 -20.97 3.06 3.79
N PHE A 36 -20.00 3.91 3.46
CA PHE A 36 -19.02 3.66 2.40
C PHE A 36 -17.61 3.40 2.95
N ARG A 37 -17.51 2.89 4.19
CA ARG A 37 -16.24 2.71 4.89
C ARG A 37 -15.29 1.78 4.15
N ASP A 38 -15.83 0.80 3.46
CA ASP A 38 -15.12 -0.16 2.61
C ASP A 38 -14.45 0.48 1.38
N LEU A 39 -14.90 1.66 0.94
CA LEU A 39 -14.27 2.41 -0.15
C LEU A 39 -12.99 3.12 0.29
N PHE A 40 -12.77 3.30 1.60
CA PHE A 40 -11.61 3.99 2.13
C PHE A 40 -10.52 3.00 2.54
N VAL A 41 -9.29 3.31 2.14
CA VAL A 41 -8.10 2.56 2.52
C VAL A 41 -7.41 3.29 3.66
N GLU A 42 -7.38 2.66 4.84
CA GLU A 42 -6.80 3.26 6.05
C GLU A 42 -5.28 3.36 5.98
N THR A 43 -4.63 2.37 5.35
CA THR A 43 -3.18 2.35 5.14
C THR A 43 -2.86 1.99 3.71
N SER A 44 -1.84 2.62 3.13
CA SER A 44 -1.37 2.32 1.76
C SER A 44 -0.96 0.86 1.53
N MET A 45 -0.85 0.08 2.60
CA MET A 45 -0.54 -1.34 2.60
C MET A 45 -1.77 -2.23 2.42
N THR A 46 -2.98 -1.70 2.37
CA THR A 46 -4.21 -2.50 2.23
C THR A 46 -5.10 -2.09 1.05
N PRO A 47 -4.56 -1.89 -0.17
CA PRO A 47 -5.43 -1.76 -1.34
C PRO A 47 -6.21 -3.07 -1.55
N GLY A 48 -7.46 -2.95 -2.00
CA GLY A 48 -8.26 -4.11 -2.37
C GLY A 48 -7.62 -4.91 -3.51
N ARG A 49 -7.86 -6.22 -3.53
CA ARG A 49 -7.49 -7.11 -4.64
C ARG A 49 -8.76 -7.58 -5.35
N THR A 50 -8.71 -7.64 -6.68
CA THR A 50 -9.77 -8.21 -7.49
C THR A 50 -9.24 -9.38 -8.31
N ASP A 51 -10.01 -10.46 -8.37
CA ASP A 51 -9.72 -11.62 -9.23
C ASP A 51 -10.58 -11.59 -10.52
N LEU A 52 -11.25 -10.46 -10.80
CA LEU A 52 -12.10 -10.30 -12.00
C LEU A 52 -11.31 -10.30 -13.31
N LEU A 53 -10.04 -9.90 -13.29
CA LEU A 53 -9.19 -9.81 -14.47
C LEU A 53 -7.75 -10.24 -14.14
N ALA A 54 -7.18 -11.07 -14.99
CA ALA A 54 -5.76 -11.38 -15.00
C ALA A 54 -5.09 -10.72 -16.21
N PHE A 55 -4.04 -9.94 -15.97
CA PHE A 55 -3.27 -9.32 -17.04
C PHE A 55 -2.19 -10.27 -17.57
N SER A 56 -2.09 -10.37 -18.89
CA SER A 56 -0.97 -11.01 -19.58
C SER A 56 -0.18 -9.94 -20.32
N ILE A 57 1.14 -9.92 -20.11
CA ILE A 57 2.04 -8.96 -20.78
C ILE A 57 2.73 -9.70 -21.93
N ASP A 58 2.41 -9.34 -23.17
CA ASP A 58 3.09 -9.87 -24.36
C ASP A 58 4.44 -9.16 -24.56
N THR A 59 5.53 -9.86 -24.25
CA THR A 59 6.89 -9.38 -24.47
C THR A 59 7.38 -9.55 -25.91
N ARG A 60 6.55 -10.09 -26.82
CA ARG A 60 6.91 -10.46 -28.20
C ARG A 60 8.19 -11.31 -28.20
N ALA A 61 9.04 -11.12 -29.22
CA ALA A 61 10.32 -11.81 -29.37
C ALA A 61 11.48 -11.17 -28.57
N HIS A 62 11.21 -10.32 -27.58
CA HIS A 62 12.29 -9.74 -26.79
C HIS A 62 12.86 -10.78 -25.81
N PRO A 63 14.18 -11.03 -25.84
CA PRO A 63 14.81 -11.97 -24.92
C PRO A 63 14.75 -11.44 -23.47
N PRO A 64 14.75 -12.33 -22.46
CA PRO A 64 14.83 -11.93 -21.06
C PRO A 64 16.06 -11.06 -20.77
N ILE A 65 15.85 -9.97 -20.03
CA ILE A 65 16.93 -9.07 -19.60
C ILE A 65 17.26 -9.37 -18.15
N LYS A 66 18.51 -9.78 -17.88
CA LYS A 66 19.00 -10.11 -16.53
C LYS A 66 20.12 -9.16 -16.10
N GLN A 67 19.75 -8.07 -15.45
CA GLN A 67 20.69 -7.11 -14.89
C GLN A 67 21.13 -7.52 -13.49
N ARG A 68 22.39 -7.22 -13.16
CA ARG A 68 22.96 -7.45 -11.83
C ARG A 68 22.41 -6.42 -10.84
N SER A 69 22.11 -6.86 -9.62
CA SER A 69 21.80 -5.94 -8.52
C SER A 69 22.97 -5.02 -8.20
N TYR A 70 22.68 -3.78 -7.80
CA TYR A 70 23.70 -2.88 -7.29
C TYR A 70 24.21 -3.35 -5.92
N ARG A 71 25.44 -2.96 -5.59
CA ARG A 71 25.98 -3.13 -4.23
C ARG A 71 25.33 -2.09 -3.33
N VAL A 72 24.85 -2.54 -2.18
CA VAL A 72 24.27 -1.68 -1.14
C VAL A 72 25.03 -1.87 0.16
N SER A 73 25.03 -0.85 1.01
CA SER A 73 25.56 -0.98 2.37
C SER A 73 24.68 -1.89 3.22
N LYS A 74 25.19 -2.37 4.36
CA LYS A 74 24.42 -3.20 5.29
C LYS A 74 23.16 -2.47 5.79
N ALA A 75 23.31 -1.20 6.18
CA ALA A 75 22.20 -0.38 6.66
C ALA A 75 21.10 -0.19 5.60
N GLU A 76 21.48 0.06 4.33
CA GLU A 76 20.51 0.12 3.23
C GLU A 76 19.84 -1.22 2.98
N GLY A 77 20.59 -2.33 3.01
CA GLY A 77 20.05 -3.67 2.86
C GLY A 77 18.99 -4.01 3.92
N ASP A 78 19.26 -3.67 5.19
CA ASP A 78 18.33 -3.91 6.30
C ASP A 78 17.04 -3.07 6.16
N LEU A 79 17.16 -1.82 5.66
CA LEU A 79 16.00 -0.98 5.34
C LEU A 79 15.19 -1.53 4.15
N MET A 80 15.88 -2.00 3.10
CA MET A 80 15.21 -2.61 1.95
C MET A 80 14.45 -3.88 2.35
N GLU A 81 15.05 -4.72 3.19
CA GLU A 81 14.41 -5.94 3.68
C GLU A 81 13.18 -5.62 4.53
N SER A 82 13.30 -4.71 5.50
CA SER A 82 12.16 -4.30 6.33
C SER A 82 11.03 -3.66 5.52
N ALA A 83 11.34 -2.91 4.45
CA ALA A 83 10.33 -2.32 3.57
C ALA A 83 9.56 -3.37 2.74
N ILE A 84 10.18 -4.52 2.42
CA ILE A 84 9.58 -5.57 1.59
C ILE A 84 8.70 -6.52 2.42
N GLN A 85 9.02 -6.73 3.70
CA GLN A 85 8.31 -7.68 4.57
C GLN A 85 6.79 -7.51 4.61
N PRO A 86 6.22 -6.29 4.73
CA PRO A 86 4.77 -6.11 4.70
C PRO A 86 4.13 -6.61 3.39
N TYR A 87 4.78 -6.38 2.24
CA TYR A 87 4.24 -6.82 0.95
C TYR A 87 4.28 -8.34 0.79
N LEU A 88 5.27 -9.00 1.39
CA LEU A 88 5.33 -10.46 1.45
C LEU A 88 4.24 -11.02 2.36
N SER A 89 4.04 -10.44 3.55
CA SER A 89 3.04 -10.93 4.51
C SER A 89 1.61 -10.73 4.02
N LEU A 90 1.36 -9.65 3.27
CA LEU A 90 0.08 -9.37 2.60
C LEU A 90 -0.12 -10.16 1.30
N GLY A 91 0.93 -10.82 0.79
CA GLY A 91 0.86 -11.59 -0.45
C GLY A 91 0.74 -10.74 -1.72
N HIS A 92 1.07 -9.44 -1.65
CA HIS A 92 1.14 -8.56 -2.82
C HIS A 92 2.31 -8.93 -3.75
N ILE A 93 3.38 -9.45 -3.18
CA ILE A 93 4.53 -9.99 -3.91
C ILE A 93 4.83 -11.41 -3.44
N ARG A 94 5.64 -12.14 -4.22
CA ARG A 94 6.08 -13.48 -3.89
C ARG A 94 7.51 -13.74 -4.36
N PRO A 95 8.25 -14.66 -3.71
CA PRO A 95 9.51 -15.15 -4.26
C PRO A 95 9.31 -15.76 -5.65
N SER A 96 10.27 -15.56 -6.55
CA SER A 96 10.26 -16.16 -7.88
C SER A 96 11.68 -16.39 -8.40
N ILE A 97 11.84 -17.35 -9.31
CA ILE A 97 13.07 -17.59 -10.06
C ILE A 97 12.77 -17.20 -11.51
N SER A 98 13.16 -15.99 -11.90
CA SER A 98 12.86 -15.42 -13.21
C SER A 98 14.11 -15.35 -14.09
N PRO A 99 13.99 -15.61 -15.42
CA PRO A 99 15.06 -15.32 -16.36
C PRO A 99 15.32 -13.81 -16.51
N SER A 100 14.34 -12.97 -16.16
CA SER A 100 14.45 -11.51 -16.18
C SER A 100 14.67 -10.95 -14.77
N ALA A 101 15.57 -9.98 -14.65
CA ALA A 101 15.85 -9.27 -13.39
C ALA A 101 16.31 -7.83 -13.66
N THR A 102 15.86 -6.90 -12.82
CA THR A 102 16.20 -5.47 -12.85
C THR A 102 16.69 -5.07 -11.46
N PRO A 103 17.75 -4.25 -11.33
CA PRO A 103 18.22 -3.81 -10.03
C PRO A 103 17.20 -2.89 -9.33
N VAL A 104 17.12 -3.00 -8.01
CA VAL A 104 16.28 -2.14 -7.16
C VAL A 104 17.10 -0.97 -6.65
N LEU A 105 16.45 0.19 -6.52
CA LEU A 105 17.04 1.42 -6.00
C LEU A 105 16.28 1.87 -4.74
N MET A 106 17.02 2.35 -3.75
CA MET A 106 16.44 3.01 -2.57
C MET A 106 16.52 4.52 -2.77
N ILE A 107 15.37 5.18 -2.82
CA ILE A 107 15.27 6.62 -3.06
C ILE A 107 14.63 7.25 -1.83
N LYS A 108 15.27 8.30 -1.29
CA LYS A 108 14.71 9.08 -0.20
C LYS A 108 13.56 9.92 -0.71
N LYS A 109 12.42 9.90 -0.02
CA LYS A 109 11.33 10.83 -0.33
C LYS A 109 11.80 12.28 -0.06
N PRO A 110 11.33 13.26 -0.84
CA PRO A 110 11.74 14.65 -0.67
C PRO A 110 11.42 15.24 0.71
N ASP A 111 10.36 14.75 1.37
CA ASP A 111 9.76 15.45 2.52
C ASP A 111 10.07 14.82 3.90
N GLY A 112 10.81 13.72 3.95
CA GLY A 112 11.12 13.00 5.21
C GLY A 112 9.91 12.30 5.81
#